data_AF-A0A9D8MSK3-F1
#
_entry.id   AF-A0A9D8MSK3-F1
#
_cell.length_a   1.000
_cell.length_b   1.000
_cell.length_c   1.000
_cell.angle_alpha   90.00
_cell.angle_beta   90.00
_cell.angle_gamma   90.00
#
_symmetry.space_group_name_H-M   'P 1'
#
loop_
_entity.id
_entity.type
_entity.pdbx_description
1 polymer ?
#
loop_
_entity_poly.entity_id
_entity_poly.type
_entity_poly.pdbx_seq_one_letter_code
_entity_poly.pdbx_strand_id
1 'polypeptide(L)'
;MKRLLCIGMLLISLGVRAQFDAAFTNTWALQSYYNPAAAGLDAKLNVVGMYSLQMVGYEGAPNTMVINADMPLFFVGPKHGVGAAFLNDAIGAFSNKKIQLQYAFHQKFLGGRASIGVRPALLMVGLNGSKLDLNDASDPA
;
A
#
# COMPACT_ATOMS: atom_id res chain seq x y z
N MET A 1 10.66 -38.04 -17.51
CA MET A 1 10.03 -37.41 -16.32
C MET A 1 10.81 -36.19 -15.82
N LYS A 2 12.11 -36.28 -15.51
CA LYS A 2 12.93 -35.14 -15.03
C LYS A 2 12.89 -33.91 -15.96
N ARG A 3 12.98 -34.12 -17.29
CA ARG A 3 12.95 -33.04 -18.30
C ARG A 3 11.61 -32.29 -18.39
N LEU A 4 10.48 -32.99 -18.17
CA LEU A 4 9.15 -32.39 -18.16
C LEU A 4 8.93 -31.53 -16.91
N LEU A 5 9.50 -31.95 -15.77
CA LEU A 5 9.46 -31.20 -14.52
C LEU A 5 10.27 -29.90 -14.63
N CYS A 6 11.44 -29.95 -15.29
CA CYS A 6 12.24 -28.77 -15.58
C CYS A 6 11.50 -27.77 -16.50
N ILE A 7 10.81 -28.26 -17.54
CA ILE A 7 10.03 -27.41 -18.46
C ILE A 7 8.82 -26.79 -17.72
N GLY A 8 8.15 -27.54 -16.85
CA GLY A 8 7.06 -27.03 -16.02
C GLY A 8 7.51 -25.93 -15.05
N MET A 9 8.67 -26.09 -14.40
CA MET A 9 9.23 -25.02 -13.54
C MET A 9 9.64 -23.78 -14.34
N LEU A 10 10.11 -23.94 -15.58
CA LEU A 10 10.49 -22.81 -16.44
C LEU A 10 9.28 -22.00 -16.94
N LEU A 11 8.12 -22.64 -17.11
CA LEU A 11 6.90 -21.96 -17.56
C LEU A 11 6.25 -21.13 -16.44
N ILE A 12 6.45 -21.51 -15.17
CA ILE A 12 5.93 -20.80 -13.99
C ILE A 12 6.72 -19.51 -13.73
N SER A 13 8.00 -19.44 -14.11
CA SER A 13 8.85 -18.26 -13.87
C SER A 13 8.60 -17.09 -14.85
N LEU A 14 7.92 -17.32 -15.98
CA LEU A 14 7.69 -16.29 -17.01
C LEU A 14 6.66 -15.22 -16.62
N GLY A 15 5.97 -15.37 -15.48
CA GLY A 15 4.86 -14.51 -15.08
C GLY A 15 5.12 -13.63 -13.85
N VAL A 16 6.35 -13.52 -13.36
CA VAL A 16 6.62 -12.75 -12.13
C VAL A 16 6.45 -11.25 -12.42
N ARG A 17 5.45 -10.63 -11.80
CA ARG A 17 5.31 -9.17 -11.75
C ARG A 17 5.92 -8.64 -10.47
N ALA A 18 6.88 -7.73 -10.59
CA ALA A 18 7.38 -6.98 -9.44
C ALA A 18 6.26 -6.06 -8.92
N GLN A 19 6.05 -6.06 -7.61
CA GLN A 19 5.10 -5.18 -6.95
C GLN A 19 5.82 -3.96 -6.39
N PHE A 20 5.32 -2.76 -6.72
CA PHE A 20 5.86 -1.47 -6.29
C PHE A 20 5.37 -1.03 -4.90
N ASP A 21 4.76 -1.92 -4.10
CA ASP A 21 4.18 -1.53 -2.82
C ASP A 21 5.18 -1.65 -1.66
N ALA A 22 5.17 -0.66 -0.79
CA ALA A 22 5.95 -0.66 0.42
C ALA A 22 5.46 -1.75 1.39
N ALA A 23 6.41 -2.49 1.96
CA ALA A 23 6.15 -3.54 2.94
C ALA A 23 6.20 -2.99 4.37
N PHE A 24 5.20 -3.32 5.17
CA PHE A 24 5.13 -2.97 6.60
C PHE A 24 5.00 -4.23 7.44
N THR A 25 5.66 -4.29 8.60
CA THR A 25 5.54 -5.42 9.54
C THR A 25 4.16 -5.48 10.20
N ASN A 26 3.58 -4.31 10.52
CA ASN A 26 2.33 -4.20 11.28
C ASN A 26 1.11 -3.96 10.38
N THR A 27 0.93 -4.78 9.34
CA THR A 27 -0.17 -4.59 8.37
C THR A 27 -1.56 -4.62 9.00
N TRP A 28 -1.73 -5.32 10.13
CA TRP A 28 -2.99 -5.43 10.87
C TRP A 28 -3.55 -4.08 11.34
N ALA A 29 -2.69 -3.10 11.65
CA ALA A 29 -3.13 -1.77 12.07
C ALA A 29 -3.52 -0.87 10.87
N LEU A 30 -3.22 -1.29 9.64
CA LEU A 30 -3.54 -0.60 8.39
C LEU A 30 -4.67 -1.30 7.62
N GLN A 31 -5.66 -1.83 8.34
CA GLN A 31 -6.70 -2.66 7.75
C GLN A 31 -7.47 -1.96 6.62
N SER A 32 -7.91 -0.72 6.80
CA SER A 32 -8.62 0.06 5.77
C SER A 32 -7.68 0.43 4.60
N TYR A 33 -6.41 0.74 4.88
CA TYR A 33 -5.38 0.95 3.86
C TYR A 33 -5.15 -0.27 2.95
N TYR A 34 -5.26 -1.50 3.45
CA TYR A 34 -5.13 -2.70 2.61
C TYR A 34 -6.48 -3.13 2.01
N ASN A 35 -7.58 -3.04 2.75
CA ASN A 35 -8.92 -3.40 2.30
C ASN A 35 -9.90 -2.24 2.44
N PRO A 36 -10.39 -1.62 1.34
CA PRO A 36 -11.26 -0.46 1.43
C PRO A 36 -12.64 -0.80 1.99
N ALA A 37 -13.08 -2.07 1.90
CA ALA A 37 -14.33 -2.52 2.52
C ALA A 37 -14.25 -2.57 4.05
N ALA A 38 -13.06 -2.34 4.62
CA ALA A 38 -12.85 -2.20 6.05
C ALA A 38 -12.90 -0.75 6.55
N ALA A 39 -13.03 0.25 5.68
CA ALA A 39 -13.18 1.63 6.13
C ALA A 39 -14.46 1.80 6.96
N GLY A 40 -14.35 2.34 8.17
CA GLY A 40 -15.50 2.53 9.06
C GLY A 40 -16.08 1.23 9.63
N LEU A 41 -15.28 0.16 9.69
CA LEU A 41 -15.69 -1.11 10.30
C LEU A 41 -15.96 -0.95 11.79
N ASP A 42 -15.04 -0.27 12.46
CA ASP A 42 -15.15 0.12 13.85
C ASP A 42 -16.05 1.35 14.00
N ALA A 43 -16.87 1.37 15.05
CA ALA A 43 -17.77 2.49 15.35
C ALA A 43 -17.04 3.71 15.94
N LYS A 44 -15.85 4.05 15.43
CA LYS A 44 -14.98 5.14 15.91
C LYS A 44 -14.24 5.79 14.75
N LEU A 45 -13.74 7.01 14.97
CA LEU A 45 -12.67 7.57 14.14
C LEU A 45 -11.36 6.84 14.47
N ASN A 46 -10.77 6.22 13.46
CA ASN A 46 -9.49 5.55 13.55
C ASN A 46 -8.45 6.33 12.75
N VAL A 47 -7.30 6.64 13.36
CA VAL A 47 -6.18 7.32 12.71
C VAL A 47 -4.90 6.59 13.08
N VAL A 48 -4.18 6.13 12.06
CA VAL A 48 -2.98 5.32 12.21
C VAL A 48 -1.86 5.91 11.36
N GLY A 49 -0.72 6.20 12.00
CA GLY A 49 0.51 6.58 11.34
C GLY A 49 1.55 5.47 11.50
N MET A 50 2.24 5.11 10.42
CA MET A 50 3.39 4.21 10.46
C MET A 50 4.56 4.82 9.70
N TYR A 51 5.74 4.55 10.23
CA TYR A 51 7.00 4.92 9.62
C TYR A 51 7.92 3.69 9.61
N SER A 52 8.42 3.33 8.43
CA SER A 52 9.34 2.22 8.23
C SER A 52 10.66 2.77 7.75
N LEU A 53 11.72 2.37 8.43
CA LEU A 53 13.10 2.62 8.04
C LEU A 53 13.73 1.26 7.71
N GLN A 54 14.33 1.14 6.54
CA GLN A 54 15.06 -0.05 6.13
C GLN A 54 16.50 0.32 5.84
N MET A 55 17.44 -0.63 6.00
CA MET A 55 18.86 -0.40 5.74
C MET A 55 19.41 0.86 6.43
N VAL A 56 19.03 1.05 7.70
CA VAL A 56 19.48 2.20 8.49
C VAL A 56 21.01 2.23 8.53
N GLY A 57 21.60 3.38 8.20
CA GLY A 57 23.04 3.57 8.13
C GLY A 57 23.61 3.66 6.71
N TYR A 58 22.83 3.37 5.68
CA TYR A 58 23.21 3.60 4.28
C TYR A 58 22.68 4.95 3.77
N GLU A 59 23.46 5.62 2.92
CA GLU A 59 23.02 6.82 2.25
C GLU A 59 21.90 6.49 1.23
N GLY A 60 20.84 7.29 1.21
CA GLY A 60 19.68 7.01 0.36
C GLY A 60 18.80 5.84 0.82
N ALA A 61 19.00 5.35 2.06
CA ALA A 61 18.25 4.22 2.61
C ALA A 61 16.71 4.39 2.49
N PRO A 62 15.98 3.31 2.15
CA PRO A 62 14.53 3.35 2.00
C PRO A 62 13.84 3.80 3.28
N ASN A 63 12.96 4.78 3.14
CA ASN A 63 12.08 5.21 4.20
C ASN A 63 10.66 5.38 3.67
N THR A 64 9.71 4.79 4.38
CA THR A 64 8.30 4.82 4.00
C THR A 64 7.46 5.33 5.15
N MET A 65 6.64 6.34 4.87
CA MET A 65 5.64 6.86 5.79
C MET A 65 4.24 6.59 5.25
N VAL A 66 3.33 6.18 6.11
CA VAL A 66 1.90 6.08 5.79
C VAL A 66 1.08 6.68 6.92
N ILE A 67 0.08 7.47 6.55
CA ILE A 67 -0.99 7.92 7.43
C ILE A 67 -2.29 7.43 6.83
N ASN A 68 -3.10 6.75 7.62
CA ASN A 68 -4.41 6.26 7.22
C ASN A 68 -5.44 6.63 8.28
N ALA A 69 -6.57 7.17 7.84
CA ALA A 69 -7.68 7.55 8.69
C ALA A 69 -8.99 7.02 8.11
N ASP A 70 -9.86 6.47 8.95
CA ASP A 70 -11.17 5.99 8.55
C ASP A 70 -12.21 6.13 9.66
N MET A 71 -13.47 6.29 9.27
CA MET A 71 -14.60 6.44 10.18
C MET A 71 -15.93 6.02 9.53
N PRO A 72 -16.91 5.59 10.34
CA PRO A 72 -18.28 5.45 9.88
C PRO A 72 -18.95 6.81 9.69
N LEU A 73 -19.74 6.98 8.63
CA LEU A 73 -20.53 8.17 8.35
C LEU A 73 -21.86 8.12 9.12
N PHE A 74 -21.85 8.58 10.37
CA PHE A 74 -23.05 8.56 11.22
C PHE A 74 -24.23 9.37 10.64
N PHE A 75 -23.99 10.40 9.84
CA PHE A 75 -25.05 11.25 9.27
C PHE A 75 -25.79 10.63 8.08
N VAL A 76 -25.17 9.70 7.33
CA VAL A 76 -25.84 8.92 6.26
C VAL A 76 -26.36 7.58 6.80
N GLY A 77 -25.75 7.10 7.88
CA GLY A 77 -26.10 5.88 8.59
C GLY A 77 -24.87 5.01 8.80
N PRO A 78 -24.84 4.17 9.86
CA PRO A 78 -23.67 3.36 10.25
C PRO A 78 -23.28 2.28 9.23
N LYS A 79 -24.02 2.18 8.12
CA LYS A 79 -23.72 1.31 6.98
C LYS A 79 -22.66 1.89 6.06
N HIS A 80 -22.36 3.18 6.16
CA HIS A 80 -21.43 3.85 5.27
C HIS A 80 -20.13 4.14 6.02
N GLY A 81 -19.00 3.82 5.41
CA GLY A 81 -17.67 4.12 5.91
C GLY A 81 -16.89 4.95 4.91
N VAL A 82 -16.06 5.86 5.40
CA VAL A 82 -15.12 6.63 4.58
C VAL A 82 -13.74 6.57 5.18
N GLY A 83 -12.73 6.74 4.34
CA GLY A 83 -11.37 6.89 4.79
C GLY A 83 -10.50 7.61 3.77
N ALA A 84 -9.33 8.03 4.22
CA ALA A 84 -8.28 8.58 3.38
C ALA A 84 -6.95 8.03 3.85
N ALA A 85 -6.04 7.83 2.89
CA ALA A 85 -4.67 7.47 3.22
C ALA A 85 -3.68 8.25 2.37
N PHE A 86 -2.56 8.57 2.99
CA PHE A 86 -1.40 9.15 2.35
C PHE A 86 -0.20 8.25 2.61
N LEU A 87 0.52 7.91 1.55
CA LEU A 87 1.80 7.23 1.63
C LEU A 87 2.85 8.10 0.93
N ASN A 88 4.00 8.20 1.58
CA ASN A 88 5.21 8.79 1.03
C ASN A 88 6.34 7.79 1.22
N ASP A 89 6.83 7.25 0.12
CA ASP A 89 7.90 6.28 0.07
C ASP A 89 9.09 6.91 -0.66
N ALA A 90 10.26 6.85 -0.05
CA ALA A 90 11.49 7.39 -0.60
C ALA A 90 12.54 6.28 -0.64
N ILE A 91 13.06 6.02 -1.83
CA ILE A 91 14.03 4.96 -2.11
C ILE A 91 15.14 5.61 -2.95
N GLY A 92 16.27 5.95 -2.33
CA GLY A 92 17.36 6.65 -2.99
C GLY A 92 16.94 7.96 -3.65
N ALA A 93 17.08 8.02 -4.99
CA ALA A 93 16.66 9.16 -5.81
C ALA A 93 15.15 9.15 -6.14
N PHE A 94 14.45 8.03 -5.96
CA PHE A 94 13.03 7.90 -6.24
C PHE A 94 12.17 8.30 -5.05
N SER A 95 11.02 8.90 -5.34
CA SER A 95 9.98 9.20 -4.37
C SER A 95 8.61 8.83 -4.93
N ASN A 96 7.90 7.95 -4.25
CA ASN A 96 6.55 7.54 -4.59
C ASN A 96 5.58 8.12 -3.57
N LYS A 97 4.64 8.93 -4.02
CA LYS A 97 3.56 9.49 -3.19
C LYS A 97 2.24 8.90 -3.65
N LYS A 98 1.46 8.37 -2.71
CA LYS A 98 0.15 7.78 -2.99
C LYS A 98 -0.91 8.44 -2.12
N ILE A 99 -1.89 9.08 -2.74
CA ILE A 99 -3.07 9.62 -2.06
C ILE A 99 -4.25 8.72 -2.40
N GLN A 100 -4.97 8.25 -1.38
CA GLN A 100 -6.08 7.31 -1.53
C GLN A 100 -7.30 7.85 -0.81
N LEU A 101 -8.46 7.72 -1.45
CA LEU A 101 -9.76 7.93 -0.82
C LEU A 101 -10.50 6.60 -0.80
N GLN A 102 -11.23 6.35 0.26
CA GLN A 102 -11.88 5.08 0.52
C GLN A 102 -13.34 5.32 0.84
N TYR A 103 -14.20 4.47 0.29
CA TYR A 103 -15.60 4.42 0.67
C TYR A 103 -16.03 2.96 0.80
N ALA A 104 -16.76 2.66 1.85
CA ALA A 104 -17.28 1.34 2.16
C ALA A 104 -18.79 1.39 2.39
N PHE A 105 -19.47 0.35 1.95
CA PHE A 105 -20.86 0.07 2.27
C PHE A 105 -20.96 -1.28 2.98
N HIS A 106 -21.60 -1.28 4.14
CA HIS A 106 -21.80 -2.43 5.02
C HIS A 106 -23.28 -2.79 5.09
N GLN A 107 -23.61 -4.01 4.70
CA GLN A 107 -24.96 -4.55 4.74
C GLN A 107 -25.02 -5.77 5.67
N LYS A 108 -26.07 -5.85 6.50
CA LYS A 108 -26.35 -7.06 7.28
C LYS A 108 -26.87 -8.15 6.35
N PHE A 109 -26.25 -9.32 6.36
CA PHE A 109 -26.65 -10.45 5.51
C PHE A 109 -26.48 -11.76 6.28
N LEU A 110 -27.54 -12.59 6.31
CA LEU A 110 -27.57 -13.91 6.97
C LEU A 110 -26.97 -13.93 8.40
N GLY A 111 -27.26 -12.92 9.21
CA GLY A 111 -26.75 -12.81 10.59
C GLY A 111 -25.31 -12.26 10.70
N GLY A 112 -24.60 -12.08 9.59
CA GLY A 112 -23.29 -11.44 9.50
C GLY A 112 -23.33 -10.06 8.84
N ARG A 113 -22.14 -9.53 8.51
CA ARG A 113 -21.98 -8.23 7.84
C ARG A 113 -21.19 -8.40 6.54
N ALA A 114 -21.86 -8.25 5.41
CA ALA A 114 -21.23 -8.19 4.10
C ALA A 114 -20.82 -6.74 3.82
N SER A 115 -19.62 -6.53 3.29
CA SER A 115 -19.09 -5.18 3.02
C SER A 115 -18.47 -5.11 1.64
N ILE A 116 -18.71 -4.00 0.94
CA ILE A 116 -18.11 -3.69 -0.36
C ILE A 116 -17.43 -2.33 -0.21
N GLY A 117 -16.24 -2.16 -0.79
CA GLY A 117 -15.54 -0.88 -0.75
C GLY A 117 -14.86 -0.56 -2.06
N VAL A 118 -14.68 0.73 -2.31
CA VAL A 118 -13.99 1.27 -3.48
C VAL A 118 -12.86 2.18 -3.02
N ARG A 119 -11.77 2.21 -3.80
CA ARG A 119 -10.59 3.02 -3.49
C ARG A 119 -9.99 3.66 -4.73
N PRO A 120 -10.41 4.87 -5.11
CA PRO A 120 -9.63 5.69 -6.02
C PRO A 120 -8.29 6.09 -5.38
N ALA A 121 -7.22 6.05 -6.17
CA ALA A 121 -5.87 6.40 -5.76
C ALA A 121 -5.16 7.23 -6.82
N LEU A 122 -4.42 8.25 -6.38
CA LEU A 122 -3.47 9.00 -7.19
C LEU A 122 -2.06 8.54 -6.80
N LEU A 123 -1.29 8.09 -7.79
CA LEU A 123 0.10 7.71 -7.64
C LEU A 123 0.98 8.74 -8.35
N MET A 124 1.92 9.32 -7.62
CA MET A 124 2.91 10.27 -8.11
C MET A 124 4.29 9.66 -7.92
N VAL A 125 5.01 9.46 -9.02
CA VAL A 125 6.38 8.94 -9.02
C VAL A 125 7.29 10.10 -9.41
N GLY A 126 8.22 10.44 -8.53
CA GLY A 126 9.24 11.46 -8.73
C GLY A 126 10.63 10.86 -8.72
N LEU A 127 11.52 11.45 -9.52
CA LEU A 127 12.95 11.12 -9.54
C LEU A 127 13.73 12.41 -9.32
N ASN A 128 14.59 12.42 -8.30
CA ASN A 128 15.48 13.54 -8.05
C ASN A 128 16.86 13.28 -8.68
N GLY A 129 17.06 13.85 -9.87
CA GLY A 129 18.31 13.70 -10.63
C GLY A 129 19.54 14.31 -9.98
N SER A 130 19.40 15.24 -9.02
CA SER A 130 20.56 15.79 -8.30
C SER A 130 21.18 14.82 -7.29
N LYS A 131 20.47 13.73 -6.98
CA LYS A 131 20.95 12.64 -6.12
C LYS A 131 21.52 11.47 -6.93
N LEU A 132 21.51 11.56 -8.26
CA LEU A 132 22.10 10.57 -9.14
C LEU A 132 23.56 10.98 -9.37
N ASP A 133 24.49 10.08 -9.07
CA ASP A 133 25.87 10.28 -9.48
C ASP A 133 26.02 9.83 -10.94
N LEU A 134 25.83 10.76 -11.87
CA LEU A 134 25.92 10.48 -13.31
C LEU A 134 27.37 10.29 -13.79
N ASN A 135 28.37 10.47 -12.92
CA ASN A 135 29.79 10.35 -13.27
C ASN A 135 30.40 8.98 -12.92
N ASP A 136 29.67 8.09 -12.24
CA ASP A 136 30.10 6.71 -12.02
C ASP A 136 29.43 5.78 -13.04
N ALA A 137 30.17 5.42 -14.09
CA ALA A 137 29.73 4.49 -15.13
C ALA A 137 29.51 3.05 -14.63
N SER A 138 29.83 2.77 -13.36
CA SER A 138 29.72 1.46 -12.72
C SER A 138 28.53 1.36 -11.75
N ASP A 139 27.73 2.42 -11.57
CA ASP A 139 26.57 2.42 -10.67
C ASP A 139 25.47 1.51 -11.25
N PRO A 140 25.14 0.36 -10.61
CA PRO A 140 24.11 -0.53 -11.11
C PRO A 140 22.74 0.11 -10.92
N ALA A 141 22.12 0.48 -12.05
CA ALA A 141 20.75 0.99 -12.15
C ALA A 141 19.69 0.05 -11.54
#